data_AF-A0A0H5Q2W8-F1
#
_entry.id   AF-A0A0H5Q2W8-F1
#
_cell.length_a   1.000
_cell.length_b   1.000
_cell.length_c   1.000
_cell.angle_alpha   90.00
_cell.angle_beta   90.00
_cell.angle_gamma   90.00
#
_symmetry.space_group_name_H-M   'P 1'
#
loop_
_entity.id
_entity.type
_entity.pdbx_description
1 polymer ?
#
loop_
_entity_poly.entity_id
_entity_poly.type
_entity_poly.pdbx_seq_one_letter_code
_entity_poly.pdbx_strand_id
1 'polypeptide(L)'
;MNYSIKEIADKVGVSKTAVNKKITNLGLQTKLAKNGNRFELDEETANIVIQSFNNKNENNETKTEFANLNENSLQEVVAILREQLVVKDKQIADLQADKEQLRADKEELQYSLQQAQALHAGTIQKQLEGVLSEEQQITSIEEKSHWWQFWKK
;
A
#
# COMPACT_ATOMS: atom_id res chain seq x y z
N MET A 1 26.84 -15.82 -6.82
CA MET A 1 27.96 -15.02 -6.25
C MET A 1 28.04 -15.26 -4.74
N ASN A 2 29.14 -14.90 -4.07
CA ASN A 2 29.23 -14.93 -2.60
C ASN A 2 29.24 -13.52 -2.04
N TYR A 3 28.61 -13.32 -0.88
CA TYR A 3 28.59 -12.04 -0.18
C TYR A 3 29.16 -12.19 1.22
N SER A 4 30.10 -11.33 1.57
CA SER A 4 30.61 -11.22 2.93
C SER A 4 29.60 -10.53 3.83
N ILE A 5 29.68 -10.81 5.14
CA ILE A 5 28.87 -10.12 6.16
C ILE A 5 29.02 -8.59 6.06
N LYS A 6 30.20 -8.10 5.67
CA LYS A 6 30.45 -6.67 5.47
C LYS A 6 29.59 -6.11 4.33
N GLU A 7 29.57 -6.77 3.18
CA GLU A 7 28.81 -6.29 2.01
C GLU A 7 27.30 -6.31 2.27
N ILE A 8 26.81 -7.31 3.00
CA ILE A 8 25.41 -7.37 3.44
C ILE A 8 25.09 -6.22 4.39
N ALA A 9 25.98 -5.95 5.35
CA ALA A 9 25.84 -4.84 6.29
C ALA A 9 25.80 -3.48 5.57
N ASP A 10 26.70 -3.28 4.61
CA ASP A 10 26.79 -2.05 3.81
C ASP A 10 25.54 -1.88 2.92
N LYS A 11 25.00 -2.97 2.34
CA LYS A 11 23.77 -2.93 1.51
C LYS A 11 22.51 -2.57 2.30
N VAL A 12 22.43 -3.03 3.55
CA VAL A 12 21.24 -2.84 4.40
C VAL A 12 21.38 -1.60 5.30
N GLY A 13 22.59 -1.05 5.44
CA GLY A 13 22.87 0.12 6.29
C GLY A 13 22.88 -0.20 7.79
N VAL A 14 23.29 -1.43 8.17
CA VAL A 14 23.35 -1.89 9.57
C VAL A 14 24.77 -2.32 9.96
N SER A 15 25.01 -2.58 11.25
CA SER A 15 26.32 -3.07 11.69
C SER A 15 26.55 -4.55 11.33
N LYS A 16 27.80 -4.96 11.16
CA LYS A 16 28.17 -6.39 10.97
C LYS A 16 27.63 -7.28 12.09
N THR A 17 27.62 -6.77 13.31
CA THR A 17 27.06 -7.46 14.47
C THR A 17 25.55 -7.69 14.32
N ALA A 18 24.80 -6.70 13.81
CA ALA A 18 23.38 -6.84 13.54
C ALA A 18 23.13 -7.93 12.47
N VAL A 19 23.94 -7.95 11.40
CA VAL A 19 23.86 -9.00 10.37
C VAL A 19 24.15 -10.38 10.96
N ASN A 20 25.20 -10.54 11.78
CA ASN A 20 25.49 -11.80 12.47
C ASN A 20 24.36 -12.25 13.41
N LYS A 21 23.77 -11.31 14.15
CA LYS A 21 22.59 -11.59 14.99
C LYS A 21 21.42 -12.05 14.13
N LYS A 22 21.18 -11.41 12.98
CA LYS A 22 20.10 -11.80 12.07
C LYS A 22 20.32 -13.17 11.42
N ILE A 23 21.54 -13.49 11.00
CA ILE A 23 21.93 -14.82 10.49
C ILE A 23 21.66 -15.90 11.54
N THR A 24 22.01 -15.63 12.81
CA THR A 24 21.71 -16.51 13.95
C THR A 24 20.20 -16.62 14.21
N ASN A 25 19.44 -15.54 13.99
CA ASN A 25 17.99 -15.53 14.11
C ASN A 25 17.28 -16.37 13.08
N LEU A 26 17.78 -16.37 11.85
CA LEU A 26 17.25 -17.16 10.75
C LEU A 26 17.77 -18.60 10.73
N GLY A 27 18.63 -18.99 11.69
CA GLY A 27 19.21 -20.34 11.75
C GLY A 27 20.20 -20.63 10.61
N LEU A 28 20.75 -19.60 9.96
CA LEU A 28 21.59 -19.70 8.77
C LEU A 28 23.09 -19.87 9.10
N GLN A 29 23.42 -20.18 10.37
CA GLN A 29 24.80 -20.33 10.82
C GLN A 29 25.57 -21.42 10.07
N THR A 30 24.89 -22.51 9.72
CA THR A 30 25.46 -23.65 8.99
C THR A 30 25.77 -23.34 7.53
N LYS A 31 25.22 -22.24 6.99
CA LYS A 31 25.41 -21.81 5.60
C LYS A 31 26.56 -20.81 5.42
N LEU A 32 27.22 -20.39 6.50
CA LEU A 32 28.40 -19.53 6.43
C LEU A 32 29.62 -20.32 5.95
N ALA A 33 30.14 -19.96 4.79
CA ALA A 33 31.42 -20.46 4.30
C ALA A 33 32.56 -19.61 4.86
N LYS A 34 33.60 -20.25 5.40
CA LYS A 34 34.82 -19.56 5.82
C LYS A 34 35.75 -19.38 4.62
N ASN A 35 36.00 -18.13 4.25
CA ASN A 35 36.95 -17.76 3.21
C ASN A 35 38.08 -16.92 3.84
N GLY A 36 39.19 -17.58 4.19
CA GLY A 36 40.30 -16.97 4.93
C GLY A 36 39.85 -16.38 6.27
N ASN A 37 39.93 -15.05 6.38
CA ASN A 37 39.57 -14.28 7.59
C ASN A 37 38.14 -13.71 7.54
N ARG A 38 37.31 -14.12 6.55
CA ARG A 38 35.93 -13.65 6.38
C ARG A 38 34.98 -14.83 6.37
N PHE A 39 33.74 -14.55 6.71
CA PHE A 39 32.64 -15.45 6.45
C PHE A 39 31.75 -14.88 5.34
N GLU A 40 31.35 -15.77 4.46
CA GLU A 40 30.57 -15.49 3.27
C GLU A 40 29.31 -16.34 3.25
N LEU A 41 28.25 -15.78 2.66
CA LEU A 41 27.03 -16.48 2.33
C LEU A 41 26.92 -16.61 0.81
N ASP A 42 26.29 -17.67 0.36
CA ASP A 42 25.82 -17.74 -1.01
C ASP A 42 24.78 -16.63 -1.28
N GLU A 43 24.56 -16.36 -2.56
CA GLU A 43 23.67 -15.28 -3.01
C GLU A 43 22.22 -15.46 -2.53
N GLU A 44 21.72 -16.68 -2.51
CA GLU A 44 20.36 -16.98 -2.06
C GLU A 44 20.19 -16.67 -0.56
N THR A 45 21.11 -17.16 0.27
CA THR A 45 21.08 -16.94 1.72
C THR A 45 21.35 -15.49 2.08
N ALA A 46 22.25 -14.81 1.34
CA ALA A 46 22.47 -13.38 1.48
C ALA A 46 21.20 -12.57 1.18
N ASN A 47 20.45 -12.92 0.13
CA ASN A 47 19.20 -12.27 -0.21
C ASN A 47 18.12 -12.44 0.86
N ILE A 48 18.00 -13.64 1.46
CA ILE A 48 17.10 -13.88 2.59
C ILE A 48 17.44 -12.95 3.76
N VAL A 49 18.73 -12.84 4.11
CA VAL A 49 19.19 -11.95 5.19
C VAL A 49 18.87 -10.49 4.85
N ILE A 50 19.13 -10.02 3.63
CA ILE A 50 18.82 -8.65 3.20
C ILE A 50 17.31 -8.36 3.28
N GLN A 51 16.47 -9.25 2.74
CA GLN A 51 15.02 -9.12 2.78
C GLN A 51 14.48 -9.08 4.20
N SER A 52 15.06 -9.88 5.10
CA SER A 52 14.65 -9.93 6.51
C SER A 52 14.91 -8.64 7.30
N PHE A 53 15.76 -7.75 6.79
CA PHE A 53 15.93 -6.39 7.34
C PHE A 53 14.98 -5.37 6.70
N ASN A 54 14.59 -5.58 5.44
CA ASN A 54 13.65 -4.71 4.74
C ASN A 54 12.20 -4.96 5.17
N ASN A 55 11.88 -6.16 5.63
CA ASN A 55 10.61 -6.49 6.27
C ASN A 55 10.54 -5.91 7.68
N LYS A 56 10.24 -4.60 7.77
CA LYS A 56 10.07 -3.83 9.01
C LYS A 56 9.00 -4.36 9.99
N ASN A 57 8.29 -5.43 9.67
CA ASN A 57 7.26 -6.02 10.54
C ASN A 57 7.82 -7.03 11.55
N GLU A 58 9.10 -7.39 11.45
CA GLU A 58 9.78 -8.13 12.53
C GLU A 58 10.28 -7.12 13.57
N ASN A 59 9.35 -6.61 14.38
CA ASN A 59 9.70 -5.89 15.59
C ASN A 59 10.64 -6.76 16.43
N ASN A 60 11.76 -6.16 16.80
CA ASN A 60 12.79 -6.73 17.65
C ASN A 60 12.21 -7.34 18.93
N GLU A 61 12.77 -8.51 19.29
CA GLU A 61 12.77 -9.12 20.63
C GLU A 61 11.41 -9.70 21.05
N THR A 62 11.24 -11.02 21.00
CA THR A 62 11.77 -11.94 22.02
C THR A 62 12.22 -13.26 21.40
N LYS A 63 13.54 -13.52 21.38
CA LYS A 63 14.06 -14.88 21.22
C LYS A 63 14.24 -15.46 22.62
N THR A 64 13.32 -16.32 23.05
CA THR A 64 13.55 -17.19 24.21
C THR A 64 14.27 -18.43 23.69
N GLU A 65 15.43 -18.76 24.25
CA GLU A 65 16.17 -19.97 23.89
C GLU A 65 15.47 -21.18 24.53
N PHE A 66 14.70 -21.94 23.74
CA PHE A 66 13.85 -23.04 24.24
C PHE A 66 14.58 -24.37 24.50
N ALA A 67 15.88 -24.46 24.24
CA ALA A 67 16.59 -25.74 24.24
C ALA A 67 16.82 -26.35 25.65
N ASN A 68 16.61 -25.59 26.74
CA ASN A 68 16.85 -26.04 28.12
C ASN A 68 15.80 -25.52 29.14
N LEU A 69 14.59 -25.19 28.69
CA LEU A 69 13.57 -24.58 29.54
C LEU A 69 12.77 -25.64 30.32
N ASN A 70 12.75 -25.53 31.65
CA ASN A 70 11.89 -26.31 32.55
C ASN A 70 10.40 -26.01 32.27
N GLU A 71 9.50 -26.90 32.66
CA GLU A 71 8.05 -26.83 32.45
C GLU A 71 7.44 -25.47 32.88
N ASN A 72 7.89 -24.90 34.00
CA ASN A 72 7.47 -23.57 34.46
C ASN A 72 7.84 -22.44 33.47
N SER A 73 9.04 -22.50 32.87
CA SER A 73 9.46 -21.49 31.90
C SER A 73 8.78 -21.66 30.53
N LEU A 74 8.35 -22.87 30.18
CA LEU A 74 7.50 -23.08 29.00
C LEU A 74 6.11 -22.48 29.21
N GLN A 75 5.54 -22.60 30.41
CA GLN A 75 4.25 -22.00 30.75
C GLN A 75 4.29 -20.47 30.69
N GLU A 76 5.37 -19.85 31.17
CA GLU A 76 5.57 -18.40 31.11
C GLU A 76 5.64 -17.92 29.65
N VAL A 77 6.33 -18.64 28.78
CA VAL A 77 6.39 -18.29 27.36
C VAL A 77 5.03 -18.48 26.67
N VAL A 78 4.28 -19.54 27.00
CA VAL A 78 2.91 -19.70 26.50
C VAL A 78 2.03 -18.54 26.94
N ALA A 79 2.18 -18.03 28.16
CA ALA A 79 1.45 -16.86 28.64
C ALA A 79 1.81 -15.59 27.83
N ILE A 80 3.10 -15.34 27.61
CA ILE A 80 3.57 -14.20 26.79
C ILE A 80 3.05 -14.31 25.35
N LEU A 81 3.11 -15.49 24.74
CA LEU A 81 2.62 -15.70 23.38
C LEU A 81 1.11 -15.48 23.28
N ARG A 82 0.34 -15.88 24.31
CA ARG A 82 -1.10 -15.60 24.37
C ARG A 82 -1.38 -14.11 24.48
N GLU A 83 -0.66 -13.39 25.32
CA GLU A 83 -0.80 -11.94 25.46
C GLU A 83 -0.48 -11.23 24.13
N GLN A 84 0.62 -11.63 23.47
CA GLN A 84 0.97 -11.11 22.15
C GLN A 84 -0.10 -11.42 21.10
N LEU A 85 -0.70 -12.61 21.14
CA LEU A 85 -1.78 -12.99 20.23
C LEU A 85 -2.99 -12.07 20.40
N VAL A 86 -3.41 -11.81 21.65
CA VAL A 86 -4.52 -10.88 21.95
C VAL A 86 -4.25 -9.48 21.41
N VAL A 87 -3.03 -8.96 21.60
CA VAL A 87 -2.66 -7.63 21.09
C VAL A 87 -2.71 -7.60 19.56
N LYS A 88 -2.21 -8.64 18.89
CA LYS A 88 -2.24 -8.75 17.43
C LYS A 88 -3.67 -8.88 16.90
N ASP A 89 -4.52 -9.67 17.54
CA ASP A 89 -5.91 -9.83 17.15
C ASP A 89 -6.68 -8.52 17.25
N LYS A 90 -6.44 -7.75 18.34
CA LYS A 90 -7.02 -6.40 18.46
C LYS A 90 -6.54 -5.46 17.35
N GLN A 91 -5.23 -5.46 17.07
CA GLN A 91 -4.67 -4.63 16.00
C GLN A 91 -5.26 -5.00 14.62
N ILE A 92 -5.50 -6.30 14.38
CA ILE A 92 -6.17 -6.76 13.15
C ILE A 92 -7.60 -6.24 13.08
N ALA A 93 -8.35 -6.29 14.19
CA ALA A 93 -9.72 -5.78 14.24
C ALA A 93 -9.77 -4.26 13.97
N ASP A 94 -8.87 -3.49 14.59
CA ASP A 94 -8.79 -2.04 14.37
C ASP A 94 -8.49 -1.71 12.89
N LEU A 95 -7.53 -2.40 12.27
CA LEU A 95 -7.21 -2.23 10.85
C LEU A 95 -8.35 -2.64 9.91
N GLN A 96 -9.19 -3.60 10.30
CA GLN A 96 -10.37 -3.98 9.55
C GLN A 96 -11.45 -2.90 9.63
N ALA A 97 -11.69 -2.33 10.81
CA ALA A 97 -12.62 -1.23 11.01
C ALA A 97 -12.20 0.01 10.18
N ASP A 98 -10.93 0.39 10.21
CA ASP A 98 -10.40 1.49 9.41
C ASP A 98 -10.61 1.26 7.91
N LYS A 99 -10.41 0.02 7.45
CA LYS A 99 -10.64 -0.35 6.05
C LYS A 99 -12.10 -0.25 5.64
N GLU A 100 -13.02 -0.63 6.52
CA GLU A 100 -14.45 -0.49 6.28
C GLU A 100 -14.87 0.98 6.22
N GLN A 101 -14.36 1.81 7.13
CA GLN A 101 -14.59 3.25 7.11
C GLN A 101 -14.07 3.89 5.81
N LEU A 102 -12.83 3.58 5.41
CA LEU A 102 -12.26 4.10 4.16
C LEU A 102 -13.04 3.65 2.92
N ARG A 103 -13.66 2.46 2.96
CA ARG A 103 -14.55 2.01 1.87
C ARG A 103 -15.83 2.83 1.83
N ALA A 104 -16.46 3.08 2.98
CA ALA A 104 -17.65 3.91 3.07
C ALA A 104 -17.38 5.34 2.58
N ASP A 105 -16.28 5.96 3.02
CA ASP A 105 -15.89 7.30 2.58
C ASP A 105 -15.66 7.36 1.07
N LYS A 106 -15.04 6.30 0.50
CA LYS A 106 -14.82 6.21 -0.94
C LYS A 106 -16.13 6.08 -1.70
N GLU A 107 -17.07 5.28 -1.22
CA GLU A 107 -18.40 5.14 -1.82
C GLU A 107 -19.17 6.47 -1.77
N GLU A 108 -19.11 7.21 -0.67
CA GLU A 108 -19.71 8.54 -0.54
C GLU A 108 -19.10 9.55 -1.53
N LEU A 109 -17.77 9.58 -1.64
CA LEU A 109 -17.07 10.43 -2.59
C LEU A 109 -17.41 10.08 -4.05
N GLN A 110 -17.53 8.79 -4.37
CA GLN A 110 -17.94 8.34 -5.70
C GLN A 110 -19.38 8.75 -6.01
N TYR A 111 -20.29 8.61 -5.05
CA TYR A 111 -21.67 9.03 -5.19
C TYR A 111 -21.78 10.54 -5.42
N SER A 112 -21.06 11.34 -4.63
CA SER A 112 -20.98 12.79 -4.76
C SER A 112 -20.42 13.22 -6.13
N LEU A 113 -19.35 12.56 -6.58
CA LEU A 113 -18.75 12.82 -7.89
C LEU A 113 -19.75 12.52 -9.03
N GLN A 114 -20.48 11.40 -8.94
CA GLN A 114 -21.47 11.04 -9.94
C GLN A 114 -22.64 12.04 -9.98
N GLN A 115 -23.10 12.51 -8.82
CA GLN A 115 -24.13 13.54 -8.74
C GLN A 115 -23.64 14.86 -9.36
N ALA A 116 -22.43 15.30 -9.03
CA ALA A 116 -21.85 16.51 -9.59
C ALA A 116 -21.69 16.42 -11.12
N GLN A 117 -21.27 15.27 -11.64
CA GLN A 117 -21.18 15.02 -13.08
C GLN A 117 -22.57 15.05 -13.76
N ALA A 118 -23.59 14.45 -13.15
CA ALA A 118 -24.96 14.48 -13.68
C ALA A 118 -25.51 15.92 -13.72
N LEU A 119 -25.27 16.72 -12.68
CA LEU A 119 -25.64 18.14 -12.65
C LEU A 119 -24.91 18.94 -13.71
N HIS A 120 -23.61 18.70 -13.90
CA HIS A 120 -22.82 19.36 -14.93
C HIS A 120 -23.31 19.01 -16.34
N ALA A 121 -23.54 17.72 -16.62
CA ALA A 121 -24.08 17.26 -17.89
C ALA A 121 -25.47 17.86 -18.18
N GLY A 122 -26.36 17.91 -17.18
CA GLY A 122 -27.67 18.55 -17.32
C GLY A 122 -27.58 20.06 -17.57
N THR A 123 -26.58 20.74 -17.00
CA THR A 123 -26.32 22.17 -17.24
C THR A 123 -25.85 22.40 -18.68
N ILE A 124 -24.94 21.56 -19.18
CA ILE A 124 -24.49 21.61 -20.58
C ILE A 124 -25.66 21.39 -21.53
N GLN A 125 -26.53 20.42 -21.24
CA GLN A 125 -27.70 20.15 -22.10
C GLN A 125 -28.63 21.37 -22.17
N LYS A 126 -28.95 22.00 -21.04
CA LYS A 126 -29.75 23.24 -21.03
C LYS A 126 -29.10 24.39 -21.80
N GLN A 127 -27.78 24.53 -21.71
CA GLN A 127 -27.06 25.56 -22.45
C GLN A 127 -27.12 25.31 -23.97
N LEU A 128 -26.98 24.06 -24.40
CA LEU A 128 -27.12 23.68 -25.81
C LEU A 128 -28.55 23.90 -26.33
N GLU A 129 -29.57 23.52 -25.56
CA GLU A 129 -30.98 23.78 -25.91
C GLU A 129 -31.28 25.29 -26.02
N GLY A 130 -30.67 26.11 -25.15
CA GLY A 130 -30.76 27.56 -25.22
C GLY A 130 -30.13 28.13 -26.49
N VAL A 131 -28.91 27.70 -26.83
CA VAL A 131 -28.21 28.14 -28.06
C VAL A 131 -28.98 27.73 -29.32
N LEU A 132 -29.49 26.50 -29.36
CA LEU A 132 -30.31 26.02 -30.49
C LEU A 132 -31.62 26.81 -30.63
N SER A 133 -32.23 27.22 -29.51
CA SER A 133 -33.46 28.04 -29.51
C SER A 133 -33.19 29.47 -30.00
N GLU A 134 -32.03 30.04 -29.63
CA GLU A 134 -31.59 31.35 -30.11
C GLU A 134 -31.26 31.33 -31.63
N GLU A 135 -30.56 30.30 -32.12
CA GLU A 135 -30.31 30.11 -33.56
C GLU A 135 -31.60 29.94 -34.37
N GLN A 136 -32.59 29.22 -33.86
CA GLN A 136 -33.90 29.08 -34.51
C GLN A 136 -34.68 30.40 -34.55
N GLN A 137 -34.58 31.25 -33.52
CA GLN A 137 -35.20 32.58 -33.56
C GLN A 137 -34.51 33.49 -34.57
N ILE A 138 -33.17 33.49 -34.64
CA ILE A 138 -32.39 34.32 -35.57
C ILE A 138 -32.72 33.95 -37.02
N THR A 139 -32.72 32.65 -37.35
CA THR A 139 -33.08 32.17 -38.69
C THR A 139 -34.54 32.48 -39.06
N SER A 140 -35.48 32.35 -38.13
CA SER A 140 -36.89 32.73 -38.36
C SER A 140 -37.07 34.24 -38.56
N ILE A 141 -36.28 35.08 -37.88
CA ILE A 141 -36.29 36.54 -38.06
C ILE A 141 -35.68 36.90 -39.42
N GLU A 142 -34.58 36.27 -39.84
CA GLU A 142 -33.99 36.49 -41.17
C GLU A 142 -34.91 36.06 -42.30
N GLU A 143 -35.58 34.91 -42.22
CA GLU A 143 -36.57 34.48 -43.21
C GLU A 143 -37.75 35.48 -43.30
N LYS A 144 -38.25 35.93 -42.13
CA LYS A 144 -39.22 37.02 -42.02
C LYS A 144 -38.67 38.38 -42.44
N SER A 145 -37.36 38.52 -42.65
CA SER A 145 -36.76 39.75 -43.17
C SER A 145 -36.58 39.74 -44.69
N HIS A 146 -36.66 38.58 -45.33
CA HIS A 146 -36.40 38.45 -46.77
C HIS A 146 -37.67 38.21 -47.61
N TRP A 147 -38.77 37.70 -47.02
CA TRP A 147 -40.02 37.47 -47.77
C TRP A 147 -40.63 38.74 -48.39
N TRP A 148 -40.49 39.92 -47.76
CA TRP A 148 -41.03 41.18 -48.31
C TRP A 148 -40.26 41.65 -49.55
N GLN A 149 -39.02 41.19 -49.77
CA GLN A 149 -38.25 41.54 -50.98
C GLN A 149 -38.76 40.78 -52.20
N PHE A 150 -39.41 39.63 -52.00
CA PHE A 150 -40.01 38.83 -53.07
C PHE A 150 -41.22 39.53 -53.72
N TRP A 151 -41.92 40.40 -52.98
CA TRP A 151 -43.10 41.14 -53.46
C TRP A 151 -42.79 42.48 -54.12
N LYS A 152 -41.49 42.85 -54.21
CA LYS A 152 -41.05 44.14 -54.77
C LYS A 152 -40.70 44.09 -56.27
N LYS A 153 -41.07 43.01 -56.97
CA LYS A 153 -40.81 42.83 -58.41
C LYS A 153 -42.08 42.92 -59.24
#